data_AF-A0A8C5FVF6-F1
#
_entry.id   AF-A0A8C5FVF6-F1
#
_cell.length_a   1.000
_cell.length_b   1.000
_cell.length_c   1.000
_cell.angle_alpha   90.00
_cell.angle_beta   90.00
_cell.angle_gamma   90.00
#
_symmetry.space_group_name_H-M   'P 1'
#
loop_
_entity.id
_entity.type
_entity.pdbx_description
1 polymer ?
#
loop_
_entity_poly.entity_id
_entity_poly.type
_entity_poly.pdbx_seq_one_letter_code
_entity_poly.pdbx_strand_id
1 'polypeptide(L)'
;MAGKVLVTGGGGYIGSHCVVELIEAGYSPVVIDNFSNSVRGEGDVPESLRRIEKFLKTSIEFHELDLLDREGLEDVFKKHSFIAVMHFAGLKAVGESVQKPLLYYQVNLTASMNLLQVMQANGVHNLVFSSSATVYGDPQRLPIDEQHPVGGCTNPYGKTKFFIEEMISDQCKANKDWNAVLLRYFNPIGAHISGLIGEDPQGIPNNLLPYVAQVAIGRREHLSVYGDDYDTPDGTGVRDYIHVVDLAKGHIAALKKLQDNCGCKAYNLGTGTGYSVLQMVKAMEKASGKKIPCQVAPRRDGDVASCYADPRTAAEELGWKAEFDLERMCKGNAHQTMVLNTAACIHTVASIHTAVHICIHTAASMHTAASMHTAASMHTAASMHTAASMHTAVSIHTAVHIRIHTAASMHTVASIHTVVHIRIHTAASIHTAASIHTAASMHTAASMHTAASIHTAASIHTAA
;
A
#
# COMPACT_ATOMS: atom_id res chain seq x y z
N MET A 1 17.08 22.18 8.06
CA MET A 1 16.37 20.88 8.03
C MET A 1 16.49 20.24 9.41
N ALA A 2 15.43 19.59 9.88
CA ALA A 2 15.31 19.08 11.26
C ALA A 2 16.20 17.84 11.57
N GLY A 3 17.08 17.43 10.64
CA GLY A 3 18.02 16.32 10.77
C GLY A 3 17.73 15.17 9.79
N LYS A 4 18.71 14.28 9.58
CA LYS A 4 18.50 13.04 8.79
C LYS A 4 17.94 11.94 9.68
N VAL A 5 16.89 11.26 9.21
CA VAL A 5 16.25 10.13 9.93
C VAL A 5 16.36 8.89 9.04
N LEU A 6 16.92 7.81 9.57
CA LEU A 6 16.93 6.54 8.86
C LEU A 6 15.54 5.89 8.99
N VAL A 7 14.96 5.45 7.87
CA VAL A 7 13.66 4.76 7.83
C VAL A 7 13.86 3.39 7.23
N THR A 8 13.96 2.36 8.07
CA THR A 8 14.04 0.97 7.59
C THR A 8 12.65 0.44 7.26
N GLY A 9 12.48 -0.31 6.18
CA GLY A 9 11.17 -0.77 5.70
C GLY A 9 10.31 0.37 5.16
N GLY A 10 10.93 1.47 4.72
CA GLY A 10 10.23 2.69 4.30
C GLY A 10 9.52 2.55 2.95
N GLY A 11 9.79 1.50 2.17
CA GLY A 11 9.04 1.19 0.96
C GLY A 11 7.67 0.55 1.25
N GLY A 12 7.48 0.04 2.47
CA GLY A 12 6.25 -0.62 2.92
C GLY A 12 5.09 0.32 3.23
N TYR A 13 3.96 -0.25 3.65
CA TYR A 13 2.71 0.48 3.88
C TYR A 13 2.85 1.62 4.91
N ILE A 14 3.18 1.32 6.17
CA ILE A 14 3.27 2.34 7.23
C ILE A 14 4.52 3.21 7.02
N GLY A 15 5.65 2.60 6.67
CA GLY A 15 6.92 3.29 6.45
C GLY A 15 6.82 4.38 5.39
N SER A 16 6.17 4.11 4.25
CA SER A 16 6.00 5.12 3.19
C SER A 16 5.13 6.30 3.62
N HIS A 17 4.11 6.09 4.46
CA HIS A 17 3.33 7.19 5.02
C HIS A 17 4.16 8.00 6.03
N CYS A 18 5.02 7.36 6.82
CA CYS A 18 5.93 8.07 7.71
C CYS A 18 6.98 8.88 6.94
N VAL A 19 7.42 8.42 5.77
CA VAL A 19 8.30 9.19 4.88
C VAL A 19 7.62 10.48 4.42
N VAL A 20 6.31 10.45 4.06
CA VAL A 20 5.53 11.66 3.74
C VAL A 20 5.55 12.62 4.92
N GLU A 21 5.12 12.17 6.10
CA GLU A 21 5.01 13.03 7.29
C GLU A 21 6.37 13.58 7.76
N LEU A 22 7.46 12.82 7.58
CA LEU A 22 8.82 13.28 7.86
C LEU A 22 9.22 14.46 6.97
N ILE A 23 8.97 14.34 5.65
CA ILE A 23 9.30 15.39 4.68
C ILE A 23 8.45 16.63 4.95
N GLU A 24 7.15 16.47 5.18
CA GLU A 24 6.25 17.59 5.49
C GLU A 24 6.60 18.27 6.82
N ALA A 25 7.12 17.51 7.80
CA ALA A 25 7.65 18.05 9.05
C ALA A 25 9.07 18.65 8.95
N GLY A 26 9.69 18.64 7.75
CA GLY A 26 11.00 19.26 7.49
C GLY A 26 12.22 18.41 7.85
N TYR A 27 12.04 17.11 8.06
CA TYR A 27 13.12 16.13 8.21
C TYR A 27 13.60 15.62 6.85
N SER A 28 14.77 14.99 6.83
CA SER A 28 15.34 14.37 5.63
C SER A 28 15.40 12.85 5.80
N PRO A 29 14.43 12.08 5.29
CA PRO A 29 14.47 10.63 5.38
C PRO A 29 15.56 10.05 4.48
N VAL A 30 16.26 9.03 4.98
CA VAL A 30 17.04 8.08 4.18
C VAL A 30 16.38 6.72 4.35
N VAL A 31 15.96 6.09 3.26
CA VAL A 31 15.14 4.89 3.30
C VAL A 31 15.97 3.65 2.98
N ILE A 32 15.80 2.60 3.77
CA ILE A 32 16.30 1.24 3.46
C ILE A 32 15.10 0.31 3.29
N ASP A 33 15.10 -0.49 2.22
CA ASP A 33 14.12 -1.57 2.00
C ASP A 33 14.76 -2.68 1.16
N ASN A 34 14.33 -3.94 1.33
CA ASN A 34 14.85 -5.09 0.58
C ASN A 34 13.81 -5.68 -0.40
N PHE A 35 12.68 -5.01 -0.60
CA PHE A 35 11.59 -5.48 -1.49
C PHE A 35 10.93 -6.80 -1.09
N SER A 36 11.15 -7.30 0.13
CA SER A 36 10.50 -8.53 0.61
C SER A 36 8.96 -8.44 0.58
N ASN A 37 8.41 -7.25 0.78
CA ASN A 37 6.97 -7.00 0.69
C ASN A 37 6.62 -5.57 0.20
N SER A 38 7.52 -4.93 -0.53
CA SER A 38 7.28 -3.65 -1.21
C SER A 38 7.38 -3.85 -2.73
N VAL A 39 6.70 -3.01 -3.51
CA VAL A 39 6.63 -3.15 -4.97
C VAL A 39 7.75 -2.35 -5.62
N ARG A 40 8.56 -3.00 -6.45
CA ARG A 40 9.58 -2.35 -7.29
C ARG A 40 8.92 -1.41 -8.30
N GLY A 41 9.41 -0.17 -8.34
CA GLY A 41 9.09 0.81 -9.38
C GLY A 41 10.22 0.92 -10.40
N GLU A 42 10.17 1.96 -11.22
CA GLU A 42 11.22 2.29 -12.19
C GLU A 42 12.53 2.67 -11.47
N GLY A 43 13.66 2.18 -11.99
CA GLY A 43 14.99 2.46 -11.43
C GLY A 43 15.31 1.73 -10.13
N ASP A 44 14.62 0.62 -9.85
CA ASP A 44 14.80 -0.20 -8.63
C ASP A 44 14.56 0.57 -7.32
N VAL A 45 13.70 1.59 -7.37
CA VAL A 45 13.18 2.29 -6.19
C VAL A 45 11.76 1.78 -5.89
N PRO A 46 11.33 1.66 -4.63
CA PRO A 46 9.94 1.34 -4.32
C PRO A 46 8.97 2.30 -4.99
N GLU A 47 7.96 1.75 -5.67
CA GLU A 47 6.95 2.56 -6.38
C GLU A 47 6.20 3.49 -5.43
N SER A 48 6.06 3.11 -4.16
CA SER A 48 5.54 3.97 -3.09
C SER A 48 6.36 5.26 -2.93
N LEU A 49 7.70 5.15 -2.86
CA LEU A 49 8.60 6.30 -2.74
C LEU A 49 8.56 7.17 -4.00
N ARG A 50 8.61 6.55 -5.20
CA ARG A 50 8.56 7.29 -6.47
C ARG A 50 7.28 8.12 -6.61
N ARG A 51 6.15 7.60 -6.15
CA ARG A 51 4.89 8.35 -6.09
C ARG A 51 4.98 9.52 -5.12
N ILE A 52 5.59 9.32 -3.96
CA ILE A 52 5.84 10.39 -2.98
C ILE A 52 6.70 11.48 -3.59
N GLU A 53 7.81 11.15 -4.24
CA GLU A 53 8.68 12.13 -4.91
C GLU A 53 7.90 12.97 -5.92
N LYS A 54 7.00 12.34 -6.67
CA LYS A 54 6.17 13.03 -7.66
C LYS A 54 5.20 14.02 -7.04
N PHE A 55 4.47 13.65 -5.98
CA PHE A 55 3.45 14.53 -5.40
C PHE A 55 4.01 15.54 -4.39
N LEU A 56 5.11 15.24 -3.70
CA LEU A 56 5.83 16.18 -2.83
C LEU A 56 6.93 16.96 -3.56
N LYS A 57 7.24 16.63 -4.81
CA LYS A 57 8.30 17.25 -5.62
C LYS A 57 9.65 17.30 -4.89
N THR A 58 9.98 16.24 -4.17
CA THR A 58 11.15 16.13 -3.31
C THR A 58 11.81 14.79 -3.54
N SER A 59 13.12 14.76 -3.76
CA SER A 59 13.87 13.51 -3.92
C SER A 59 14.00 12.77 -2.60
N ILE A 60 13.87 11.46 -2.61
CA ILE A 60 14.02 10.59 -1.45
C ILE A 60 15.27 9.73 -1.65
N GLU A 61 16.18 9.80 -0.69
CA GLU A 61 17.36 8.95 -0.72
C GLU A 61 16.97 7.51 -0.34
N PHE A 62 17.30 6.55 -1.20
CA PHE A 62 16.92 5.14 -1.05
C PHE A 62 18.14 4.23 -1.22
N HIS A 63 18.22 3.21 -0.36
CA HIS A 63 19.21 2.15 -0.41
C HIS A 63 18.49 0.79 -0.42
N GLU A 64 18.66 0.01 -1.49
CA GLU A 64 18.23 -1.39 -1.49
C GLU A 64 19.18 -2.20 -0.62
N LEU A 65 18.73 -2.61 0.57
CA LEU A 65 19.57 -3.31 1.52
C LEU A 65 18.73 -4.16 2.48
N ASP A 66 19.20 -5.38 2.73
CA ASP A 66 18.68 -6.22 3.81
C ASP A 66 19.40 -5.89 5.12
N LEU A 67 18.67 -5.71 6.22
CA LEU A 67 19.26 -5.44 7.53
C LEU A 67 20.05 -6.64 8.10
N LEU A 68 19.92 -7.83 7.51
CA LEU A 68 20.79 -8.97 7.79
C LEU A 68 22.20 -8.77 7.21
N ASP A 69 22.36 -7.93 6.18
CA ASP A 69 23.67 -7.46 5.71
C ASP A 69 24.17 -6.32 6.60
N ARG A 70 24.89 -6.72 7.65
CA ARG A 70 25.48 -5.78 8.61
C ARG A 70 26.52 -4.87 7.98
N GLU A 71 27.35 -5.38 7.06
CA GLU A 71 28.41 -4.57 6.45
C GLU A 71 27.82 -3.46 5.58
N GLY A 72 26.82 -3.79 4.75
CA GLY A 72 26.07 -2.79 3.99
C GLY A 72 25.38 -1.77 4.88
N LEU A 73 24.84 -2.20 6.04
CA LEU A 73 24.21 -1.30 7.00
C LEU A 73 25.23 -0.34 7.62
N GLU A 74 26.41 -0.84 8.02
CA GLU A 74 27.50 -0.02 8.52
C GLU A 74 27.95 1.03 7.50
N ASP A 75 27.99 0.67 6.21
CA ASP A 75 28.34 1.60 5.14
C ASP A 75 27.32 2.72 4.94
N VAL A 76 26.02 2.45 5.11
CA VAL A 76 24.99 3.51 5.11
C VAL A 76 25.18 4.46 6.30
N PHE A 77 25.47 3.94 7.50
CA PHE A 77 25.73 4.78 8.66
C PHE A 77 27.01 5.62 8.53
N LYS A 78 28.08 5.10 7.90
CA LYS A 78 29.30 5.89 7.62
C LYS A 78 29.04 7.06 6.68
N LYS A 79 28.08 6.94 5.75
CA LYS A 79 27.74 7.97 4.75
C LYS A 79 26.86 9.10 5.32
N HIS A 80 26.24 8.90 6.48
CA HIS A 80 25.21 9.82 6.99
C HIS A 80 25.31 10.06 8.49
N SER A 81 25.08 11.31 8.91
CA SER A 81 24.88 11.65 10.31
C SER A 81 23.39 11.59 10.66
N PHE A 82 22.93 10.45 11.16
CA PHE A 82 21.54 10.27 11.58
C PHE A 82 21.29 10.84 12.98
N ILE A 83 20.16 11.51 13.15
CA ILE A 83 19.71 11.97 14.47
C ILE A 83 18.82 10.94 15.18
N ALA A 84 18.19 10.05 14.40
CA ALA A 84 17.29 9.01 14.89
C ALA A 84 17.05 7.94 13.80
N VAL A 85 16.51 6.80 14.23
CA VAL A 85 16.06 5.72 13.36
C VAL A 85 14.58 5.44 13.61
N MET A 86 13.80 5.27 12.54
CA MET A 86 12.46 4.66 12.56
C MET A 86 12.54 3.24 12.00
N HIS A 87 12.27 2.26 12.85
CA HIS A 87 12.43 0.85 12.49
C HIS A 87 11.08 0.18 12.16
N PHE A 88 10.76 0.06 10.86
CA PHE A 88 9.59 -0.68 10.36
C PHE A 88 9.93 -2.04 9.76
N ALA A 89 11.16 -2.25 9.30
CA ALA A 89 11.57 -3.48 8.63
C ALA A 89 11.33 -4.71 9.50
N GLY A 90 10.66 -5.72 8.93
CA GLY A 90 10.34 -6.98 9.58
C GLY A 90 9.16 -7.67 8.94
N LEU A 91 9.07 -8.99 9.11
CA LEU A 91 7.94 -9.79 8.69
C LEU A 91 6.75 -9.59 9.63
N LYS A 92 5.53 -9.56 9.08
CA LYS A 92 4.31 -9.16 9.81
C LYS A 92 3.13 -10.14 9.80
N ALA A 93 3.16 -11.21 8.99
CA ALA A 93 2.00 -12.06 8.81
C ALA A 93 1.87 -13.10 9.93
N VAL A 94 0.89 -12.94 10.81
CA VAL A 94 0.64 -13.86 11.94
C VAL A 94 0.50 -15.31 11.47
N GLY A 95 -0.35 -15.57 10.48
CA GLY A 95 -0.58 -16.93 9.96
C GLY A 95 0.68 -17.59 9.40
N GLU A 96 1.50 -16.83 8.66
CA GLU A 96 2.78 -17.35 8.16
C GLU A 96 3.77 -17.59 9.29
N SER A 97 3.81 -16.71 10.30
CA SER A 97 4.75 -16.84 11.42
C SER A 97 4.60 -18.14 12.18
N VAL A 98 3.37 -18.65 12.32
CA VAL A 98 3.08 -19.95 12.93
C VAL A 98 3.64 -21.10 12.08
N GLN A 99 3.57 -20.98 10.75
CA GLN A 99 4.08 -21.99 9.81
C GLN A 99 5.60 -21.93 9.62
N LYS A 100 6.20 -20.73 9.75
CA LYS A 100 7.62 -20.47 9.51
C LYS A 100 8.28 -19.69 10.68
N PRO A 101 8.26 -20.23 11.91
CA PRO A 101 8.72 -19.50 13.09
C PRO A 101 10.19 -19.08 13.02
N LEU A 102 11.08 -19.96 12.55
CA LEU A 102 12.52 -19.68 12.45
C LEU A 102 12.83 -18.51 11.50
N LEU A 103 12.09 -18.39 10.39
CA LEU A 103 12.22 -17.27 9.47
C LEU A 103 11.87 -15.94 10.16
N TYR A 104 10.80 -15.91 10.95
CA TYR A 104 10.40 -14.71 11.69
C TYR A 104 11.42 -14.34 12.77
N TYR A 105 11.95 -15.33 13.51
CA TYR A 105 13.00 -15.08 14.49
C TYR A 105 14.29 -14.58 13.83
N GLN A 106 14.72 -15.21 12.72
CA GLN A 106 15.91 -14.79 12.00
C GLN A 106 15.76 -13.37 11.47
N VAL A 107 14.69 -13.08 10.73
CA VAL A 107 14.52 -11.75 10.12
C VAL A 107 14.27 -10.71 11.21
N ASN A 108 13.28 -10.89 12.08
CA ASN A 108 12.90 -9.82 12.99
C ASN A 108 13.93 -9.62 14.11
N LEU A 109 14.43 -10.69 14.74
CA LEU A 109 15.36 -10.53 15.87
C LEU A 109 16.76 -10.17 15.40
N THR A 110 17.33 -10.93 14.46
CA THR A 110 18.72 -10.69 14.02
C THR A 110 18.86 -9.35 13.31
N ALA A 111 17.90 -8.96 12.45
CA ALA A 111 17.95 -7.63 11.81
C ALA A 111 17.86 -6.49 12.83
N SER A 112 16.95 -6.58 13.81
CA SER A 112 16.88 -5.57 14.87
C SER A 112 18.16 -5.54 15.70
N MET A 113 18.77 -6.69 15.99
CA MET A 113 20.03 -6.79 16.73
C MET A 113 21.19 -6.15 15.94
N ASN A 114 21.31 -6.43 14.65
CA ASN A 114 22.27 -5.78 13.76
C ASN A 114 22.08 -4.26 13.76
N LEU A 115 20.84 -3.79 13.58
CA LEU A 115 20.53 -2.37 13.58
C LEU A 115 20.92 -1.69 14.89
N LEU A 116 20.55 -2.26 16.04
CA LEU A 116 20.90 -1.72 17.36
C LEU A 116 22.43 -1.66 17.57
N GLN A 117 23.17 -2.68 17.12
CA GLN A 117 24.63 -2.70 17.22
C GLN A 117 25.28 -1.64 16.33
N VAL A 118 24.81 -1.47 15.08
CA VAL A 118 25.34 -0.44 14.17
C VAL A 118 25.00 0.96 14.66
N MET A 119 23.78 1.16 15.17
CA MET A 119 23.36 2.39 15.84
C MET A 119 24.30 2.74 17.00
N GLN A 120 24.57 1.77 17.89
CA GLN A 120 25.50 1.94 19.01
C GLN A 120 26.92 2.30 18.56
N ALA A 121 27.44 1.62 17.53
CA ALA A 121 28.79 1.84 17.02
C ALA A 121 28.99 3.21 16.38
N ASN A 122 27.91 3.82 15.87
CA ASN A 122 27.93 5.12 15.20
C ASN A 122 27.38 6.26 16.08
N GLY A 123 27.12 6.01 17.36
CA GLY A 123 26.65 7.03 18.31
C GLY A 123 25.23 7.52 18.04
N VAL A 124 24.38 6.72 17.37
CA VAL A 124 22.98 7.04 17.10
C VAL A 124 22.11 6.33 18.12
N HIS A 125 21.66 7.04 19.15
CA HIS A 125 20.99 6.43 20.32
C HIS A 125 19.49 6.71 20.40
N ASN A 126 18.88 7.24 19.33
CA ASN A 126 17.46 7.60 19.28
C ASN A 126 16.71 6.65 18.35
N LEU A 127 15.74 5.90 18.88
CA LEU A 127 14.98 4.89 18.15
C LEU A 127 13.46 5.08 18.31
N VAL A 128 12.74 5.05 17.19
CA VAL A 128 11.29 4.77 17.18
C VAL A 128 11.10 3.36 16.63
N PHE A 129 10.53 2.46 17.44
CA PHE A 129 10.33 1.06 17.07
C PHE A 129 8.86 0.76 16.78
N SER A 130 8.63 0.07 15.66
CA SER A 130 7.33 -0.47 15.30
C SER A 130 7.00 -1.73 16.08
N SER A 131 6.34 -1.56 17.23
CA SER A 131 5.77 -2.67 17.99
C SER A 131 4.30 -2.92 17.57
N SER A 132 3.57 -3.70 18.36
CA SER A 132 2.20 -4.13 18.05
C SER A 132 1.43 -4.46 19.33
N ALA A 133 0.12 -4.23 19.33
CA ALA A 133 -0.78 -4.69 20.38
C ALA A 133 -0.73 -6.23 20.59
N THR A 134 -0.19 -7.00 19.65
CA THR A 134 0.05 -8.44 19.83
C THR A 134 0.98 -8.78 20.99
N VAL A 135 1.79 -7.84 21.48
CA VAL A 135 2.64 -8.06 22.67
C VAL A 135 1.83 -8.25 23.94
N TYR A 136 0.59 -7.77 23.98
CA TYR A 136 -0.33 -7.95 25.11
C TYR A 136 -0.92 -9.37 25.19
N GLY A 137 -0.78 -10.18 24.14
CA GLY A 137 -1.36 -11.53 24.09
C GLY A 137 -2.89 -11.49 24.02
N ASP A 138 -3.54 -12.40 24.75
CA ASP A 138 -4.99 -12.40 24.93
C ASP A 138 -5.39 -11.33 25.98
N PRO A 139 -6.19 -10.31 25.63
CA PRO A 139 -6.50 -9.22 26.54
C PRO A 139 -7.23 -9.69 27.81
N GLN A 140 -6.68 -9.35 28.98
CA GLN A 140 -7.29 -9.64 30.28
C GLN A 140 -8.33 -8.58 30.69
N ARG A 141 -8.22 -7.39 30.10
CA ARG A 141 -9.14 -6.26 30.28
C ARG A 141 -9.18 -5.39 29.04
N LEU A 142 -10.27 -4.66 28.86
CA LEU A 142 -10.47 -3.70 27.79
C LEU A 142 -11.02 -2.38 28.37
N PRO A 143 -10.64 -1.20 27.83
CA PRO A 143 -9.60 -0.99 26.82
C PRO A 143 -8.20 -1.38 27.34
N ILE A 144 -7.26 -1.66 26.42
CA ILE A 144 -5.89 -2.09 26.76
C ILE A 144 -5.01 -0.86 26.97
N ASP A 145 -4.58 -0.61 28.20
CA ASP A 145 -3.57 0.40 28.56
C ASP A 145 -2.13 -0.17 28.46
N GLU A 146 -1.12 0.70 28.54
CA GLU A 146 0.30 0.28 28.46
C GLU A 146 0.82 -0.45 29.70
N GLN A 147 0.08 -0.42 30.82
CA GLN A 147 0.37 -1.20 32.03
C GLN A 147 -0.18 -2.63 31.95
N HIS A 148 -0.91 -2.97 30.87
CA HIS A 148 -1.35 -4.33 30.63
C HIS A 148 -0.14 -5.28 30.51
N PRO A 149 -0.20 -6.49 31.11
CA PRO A 149 0.86 -7.48 30.97
C PRO A 149 1.24 -7.72 29.50
N VAL A 150 2.54 -7.90 29.25
CA VAL A 150 3.09 -8.25 27.93
C VAL A 150 3.85 -9.58 27.98
N GLY A 151 4.10 -10.16 26.81
CA GLY A 151 4.90 -11.37 26.65
C GLY A 151 4.10 -12.68 26.56
N GLY A 152 2.80 -12.65 26.91
CA GLY A 152 1.85 -13.75 26.71
C GLY A 152 1.44 -13.97 25.25
N CYS A 153 2.35 -13.79 24.30
CA CYS A 153 2.07 -13.78 22.87
C CYS A 153 1.66 -15.16 22.35
N THR A 154 0.58 -15.21 21.56
CA THR A 154 0.00 -16.45 21.01
C THR A 154 0.69 -16.96 19.75
N ASN A 155 1.57 -16.17 19.13
CA ASN A 155 2.20 -16.51 17.84
C ASN A 155 3.66 -16.00 17.74
N PRO A 156 4.48 -16.60 16.85
CA PRO A 156 5.89 -16.22 16.68
C PRO A 156 6.11 -14.75 16.29
N TYR A 157 5.27 -14.15 15.43
CA TYR A 157 5.36 -12.72 15.11
C TYR A 157 5.25 -11.84 16.37
N GLY A 158 4.21 -12.05 17.19
CA GLY A 158 4.04 -11.32 18.45
C GLY A 158 5.18 -11.54 19.43
N LYS A 159 5.72 -12.77 19.52
CA LYS A 159 6.92 -13.07 20.32
C LYS A 159 8.13 -12.28 19.83
N THR A 160 8.33 -12.14 18.52
CA THR A 160 9.45 -11.35 18.00
C THR A 160 9.35 -9.89 18.42
N LYS A 161 8.16 -9.28 18.37
CA LYS A 161 7.95 -7.89 18.81
C LYS A 161 8.22 -7.72 20.30
N PHE A 162 7.71 -8.63 21.13
CA PHE A 162 7.97 -8.62 22.56
C PHE A 162 9.47 -8.75 22.88
N PHE A 163 10.17 -9.71 22.28
CA PHE A 163 11.61 -9.87 22.53
C PHE A 163 12.44 -8.66 22.07
N ILE A 164 12.03 -7.99 20.99
CA ILE A 164 12.69 -6.74 20.56
C ILE A 164 12.41 -5.60 21.56
N GLU A 165 11.19 -5.49 22.11
CA GLU A 165 10.91 -4.52 23.19
C GLU A 165 11.81 -4.78 24.40
N GLU A 166 11.99 -6.04 24.82
CA GLU A 166 12.87 -6.41 25.94
C GLU A 166 14.33 -6.06 25.64
N MET A 167 14.84 -6.40 24.45
CA MET A 167 16.20 -6.04 24.02
C MET A 167 16.44 -4.53 24.07
N ILE A 168 15.50 -3.73 23.56
CA ILE A 168 15.60 -2.26 23.55
C ILE A 168 15.52 -1.73 24.99
N SER A 169 14.63 -2.26 25.81
CA SER A 169 14.47 -1.88 27.22
C SER A 169 15.76 -2.13 27.99
N ASP A 170 16.36 -3.31 27.83
CA ASP A 170 17.62 -3.67 28.48
C ASP A 170 18.79 -2.80 28.00
N GLN A 171 18.85 -2.47 26.70
CA GLN A 171 19.84 -1.52 26.18
C GLN A 171 19.68 -0.13 26.80
N CYS A 172 18.45 0.40 26.91
CA CYS A 172 18.19 1.69 27.56
C CYS A 172 18.45 1.66 29.07
N LYS A 173 18.27 0.51 29.73
CA LYS A 173 18.64 0.32 31.13
C LYS A 173 20.15 0.38 31.31
N ALA A 174 20.89 -0.32 30.45
CA ALA A 174 22.35 -0.44 30.49
C ALA A 174 23.09 0.84 30.07
N ASN A 175 22.57 1.56 29.08
CA ASN A 175 23.14 2.81 28.58
C ASN A 175 22.07 3.92 28.63
N LYS A 176 22.30 4.94 29.48
CA LYS A 176 21.34 6.04 29.72
C LYS A 176 21.29 7.08 28.60
N ASP A 177 22.22 7.02 27.65
CA ASP A 177 22.20 7.89 26.47
C ASP A 177 21.16 7.41 25.44
N TRP A 178 20.62 6.19 25.59
CA TRP A 178 19.59 5.66 24.70
C TRP A 178 18.20 6.19 25.02
N ASN A 179 17.54 6.67 23.98
CA ASN A 179 16.13 7.01 23.97
C ASN A 179 15.41 6.12 22.96
N ALA A 180 14.35 5.47 23.42
CA ALA A 180 13.54 4.60 22.58
C ALA A 180 12.05 4.82 22.84
N VAL A 181 11.30 5.02 21.76
CA VAL A 181 9.84 5.04 21.79
C VAL A 181 9.32 3.78 21.08
N LEU A 182 8.68 2.91 21.85
CA LEU A 182 8.07 1.66 21.40
C LEU A 182 6.59 1.92 21.08
N LEU A 183 6.24 1.99 19.80
CA LEU A 183 4.88 2.29 19.39
C LEU A 183 4.11 1.00 19.14
N ARG A 184 3.14 0.70 20.01
CA ARG A 184 2.30 -0.51 19.92
C ARG A 184 1.08 -0.20 19.07
N TYR A 185 1.17 -0.57 17.79
CA TYR A 185 0.07 -0.34 16.84
C TYR A 185 -1.07 -1.31 17.07
N PHE A 186 -2.29 -0.82 16.87
CA PHE A 186 -3.48 -1.66 16.78
C PHE A 186 -3.66 -2.14 15.33
N ASN A 187 -4.74 -1.79 14.62
CA ASN A 187 -4.99 -2.28 13.26
C ASN A 187 -4.95 -1.12 12.24
N PRO A 188 -3.78 -0.82 11.65
CA PRO A 188 -3.64 0.27 10.69
C PRO A 188 -4.45 0.01 9.42
N ILE A 189 -5.22 1.00 9.00
CA ILE A 189 -6.03 1.00 7.79
C ILE A 189 -6.07 2.38 7.10
N GLY A 190 -6.74 2.47 5.96
CA GLY A 190 -6.84 3.70 5.18
C GLY A 190 -5.67 3.89 4.23
N ALA A 191 -5.51 5.11 3.73
CA ALA A 191 -4.49 5.46 2.75
C ALA A 191 -4.23 6.97 2.82
N HIS A 192 -3.16 7.42 2.17
CA HIS A 192 -2.90 8.86 2.02
C HIS A 192 -4.05 9.52 1.23
N ILE A 193 -4.37 10.78 1.56
CA ILE A 193 -5.50 11.51 0.98
C ILE A 193 -5.46 11.63 -0.55
N SER A 194 -4.26 11.60 -1.13
CA SER A 194 -4.08 11.63 -2.59
C SER A 194 -4.53 10.34 -3.30
N GLY A 195 -4.72 9.24 -2.56
CA GLY A 195 -4.99 7.92 -3.14
C GLY A 195 -3.81 7.27 -3.86
N LEU A 196 -2.65 7.94 -3.93
CA LEU A 196 -1.48 7.46 -4.68
C LEU A 196 -0.65 6.41 -3.93
N ILE A 197 -0.69 6.44 -2.59
CA ILE A 197 -0.03 5.45 -1.73
C ILE A 197 -1.05 4.88 -0.73
N GLY A 198 -0.86 3.62 -0.36
CA GLY A 198 -1.72 2.86 0.55
C GLY A 198 -1.22 1.43 0.67
N GLU A 199 -1.98 0.53 1.29
CA GLU A 199 -1.56 -0.88 1.40
C GLU A 199 -1.70 -1.56 0.03
N ASP A 200 -0.64 -2.22 -0.43
CA ASP A 200 -0.59 -2.94 -1.72
C ASP A 200 -0.08 -4.38 -1.50
N PRO A 201 -0.92 -5.27 -0.94
CA PRO A 201 -0.50 -6.62 -0.61
C PRO A 201 -0.30 -7.46 -1.87
N GLN A 202 0.86 -8.11 -1.95
CA GLN A 202 1.12 -9.13 -2.95
C GLN A 202 0.41 -10.43 -2.57
N GLY A 203 -0.25 -11.08 -3.54
CA GLY A 203 -0.96 -12.35 -3.33
C GLY A 203 -2.28 -12.23 -2.56
N ILE A 204 -2.56 -13.21 -1.69
CA ILE A 204 -3.78 -13.24 -0.86
C ILE A 204 -3.54 -12.40 0.40
N PRO A 205 -4.30 -11.32 0.62
CA PRO A 205 -4.12 -10.51 1.83
C PRO A 205 -4.42 -11.33 3.09
N ASN A 206 -3.57 -11.19 4.11
CA ASN A 206 -3.78 -11.79 5.44
C ASN A 206 -4.63 -10.89 6.36
N ASN A 207 -4.72 -9.59 6.03
CA ASN A 207 -5.43 -8.58 6.81
C ASN A 207 -6.84 -8.36 6.24
N LEU A 208 -7.79 -7.99 7.12
CA LEU A 208 -9.20 -7.82 6.77
C LEU A 208 -9.40 -6.79 5.65
N LEU A 209 -8.92 -5.56 5.84
CA LEU A 209 -9.33 -4.45 4.97
C LEU A 209 -8.88 -4.60 3.51
N PRO A 210 -7.62 -4.98 3.21
CA PRO A 210 -7.24 -5.20 1.82
C PRO A 210 -8.00 -6.36 1.17
N TYR A 211 -8.40 -7.37 1.94
CA TYR A 211 -9.26 -8.44 1.43
C TYR A 211 -10.65 -7.89 1.08
N VAL A 212 -11.25 -7.12 1.99
CA VAL A 212 -12.54 -6.44 1.77
C VAL A 212 -12.49 -5.54 0.55
N ALA A 213 -11.42 -4.76 0.39
CA ALA A 213 -11.20 -3.90 -0.77
C ALA A 213 -11.10 -4.71 -2.08
N GLN A 214 -10.41 -5.86 -2.06
CA GLN A 214 -10.32 -6.77 -3.20
C GLN A 214 -11.68 -7.41 -3.57
N VAL A 215 -12.54 -7.71 -2.60
CA VAL A 215 -13.92 -8.16 -2.86
C VAL A 215 -14.75 -7.03 -3.47
N ALA A 216 -14.66 -5.82 -2.93
CA ALA A 216 -15.41 -4.66 -3.41
C ALA A 216 -15.15 -4.31 -4.88
N ILE A 217 -13.92 -4.55 -5.36
CA ILE A 217 -13.54 -4.37 -6.79
C ILE A 217 -13.77 -5.61 -7.66
N GLY A 218 -14.30 -6.70 -7.09
CA GLY A 218 -14.56 -7.94 -7.82
C GLY A 218 -13.33 -8.79 -8.12
N ARG A 219 -12.17 -8.52 -7.49
CA ARG A 219 -10.98 -9.38 -7.58
C ARG A 219 -11.16 -10.68 -6.80
N ARG A 220 -12.10 -10.71 -5.85
CA ARG A 220 -12.48 -11.88 -5.05
C ARG A 220 -14.00 -11.97 -4.96
N GLU A 221 -14.50 -13.19 -4.88
CA GLU A 221 -15.95 -13.46 -4.88
C GLU A 221 -16.63 -13.08 -3.57
N HIS A 222 -16.00 -13.39 -2.44
CA HIS A 222 -16.55 -13.15 -1.11
C HIS A 222 -15.44 -12.96 -0.08
N LEU A 223 -15.79 -12.38 1.07
CA LEU A 223 -14.96 -12.31 2.27
C LEU A 223 -15.25 -13.51 3.17
N SER A 224 -14.23 -14.22 3.62
CA SER A 224 -14.36 -15.20 4.71
C SER A 224 -14.34 -14.48 6.07
N VAL A 225 -15.42 -14.59 6.84
CA VAL A 225 -15.54 -14.08 8.21
C VAL A 225 -15.19 -15.21 9.18
N TYR A 226 -14.03 -15.12 9.83
CA TYR A 226 -13.51 -16.18 10.69
C TYR A 226 -14.14 -16.16 12.09
N GLY A 227 -15.19 -16.97 12.27
CA GLY A 227 -15.98 -17.05 13.49
C GLY A 227 -17.07 -15.98 13.60
N ASP A 228 -18.25 -16.42 14.03
CA ASP A 228 -19.45 -15.63 14.29
C ASP A 228 -20.07 -15.93 15.67
N ASP A 229 -19.27 -16.54 16.56
CA ASP A 229 -19.68 -17.06 17.85
C ASP A 229 -18.79 -16.54 19.01
N TYR A 230 -18.00 -15.48 18.79
CA TYR A 230 -17.26 -14.80 19.86
C TYR A 230 -18.20 -14.08 20.83
N ASP A 231 -17.75 -13.84 22.06
CA ASP A 231 -18.45 -12.98 23.02
C ASP A 231 -18.26 -11.49 22.65
N THR A 232 -18.88 -11.09 21.53
CA THR A 232 -18.87 -9.74 20.97
C THR A 232 -20.26 -9.38 20.47
N PRO A 233 -20.59 -8.09 20.26
CA PRO A 233 -21.96 -7.66 19.98
C PRO A 233 -22.64 -8.32 18.75
N ASP A 234 -21.86 -8.78 17.78
CA ASP A 234 -22.37 -9.47 16.58
C ASP A 234 -21.70 -10.83 16.32
N GLY A 235 -21.03 -11.37 17.34
CA GLY A 235 -20.34 -12.66 17.27
C GLY A 235 -19.01 -12.64 16.49
N THR A 236 -18.67 -11.55 15.79
CA THR A 236 -17.44 -11.46 15.01
C THR A 236 -16.34 -10.72 15.76
N GLY A 237 -15.08 -10.92 15.36
CA GLY A 237 -13.94 -10.28 16.02
C GLY A 237 -13.99 -8.75 16.01
N VAL A 238 -13.68 -8.12 17.14
CA VAL A 238 -13.65 -6.66 17.32
C VAL A 238 -12.21 -6.17 17.39
N ARG A 239 -11.87 -5.14 16.63
CA ARG A 239 -10.52 -4.56 16.55
C ARG A 239 -10.57 -3.03 16.55
N ASP A 240 -9.56 -2.40 17.12
CA ASP A 240 -9.32 -0.96 17.00
C ASP A 240 -8.61 -0.64 15.69
N TYR A 241 -9.38 -0.16 14.73
CA TYR A 241 -8.88 0.27 13.45
C TYR A 241 -8.43 1.73 13.52
N ILE A 242 -7.20 1.99 13.12
CA ILE A 242 -6.56 3.32 13.15
C ILE A 242 -6.13 3.75 11.76
N HIS A 243 -6.34 5.02 11.42
CA HIS A 243 -5.92 5.56 10.12
C HIS A 243 -4.39 5.62 10.02
N VAL A 244 -3.81 5.13 8.93
CA VAL A 244 -2.35 5.05 8.73
C VAL A 244 -1.66 6.42 8.75
N VAL A 245 -2.34 7.48 8.30
CA VAL A 245 -1.82 8.86 8.41
C VAL A 245 -1.76 9.33 9.87
N ASP A 246 -2.77 9.03 10.70
CA ASP A 246 -2.70 9.33 12.13
C ASP A 246 -1.54 8.57 12.77
N LEU A 247 -1.39 7.30 12.41
CA LEU A 247 -0.29 6.47 12.87
C LEU A 247 1.07 7.06 12.48
N ALA A 248 1.22 7.54 11.24
CA ALA A 248 2.44 8.18 10.76
C ALA A 248 2.73 9.49 11.51
N LYS A 249 1.72 10.32 11.78
CA LYS A 249 1.87 11.50 12.66
C LYS A 249 2.30 11.13 14.09
N GLY A 250 1.87 9.98 14.58
CA GLY A 250 2.32 9.43 15.88
C GLY A 250 3.84 9.19 15.93
N HIS A 251 4.46 8.87 14.80
CA HIS A 251 5.91 8.74 14.70
C HIS A 251 6.64 10.08 14.77
N ILE A 252 6.04 11.13 14.20
CA ILE A 252 6.58 12.48 14.31
C ILE A 252 6.49 12.97 15.75
N ALA A 253 5.40 12.66 16.47
CA ALA A 253 5.28 12.91 17.90
C ALA A 253 6.33 12.11 18.71
N ALA A 254 6.55 10.84 18.38
CA ALA A 254 7.59 10.02 18.98
C ALA A 254 9.00 10.58 18.77
N LEU A 255 9.32 11.06 17.56
CA LEU A 255 10.60 11.72 17.29
C LEU A 255 10.83 12.95 18.17
N LYS A 256 9.79 13.77 18.36
CA LYS A 256 9.87 14.92 19.27
C LYS A 256 10.11 14.46 20.71
N LYS A 257 9.44 13.39 21.14
CA LYS A 257 9.62 12.82 22.49
C LYS A 257 11.05 12.34 22.77
N LEU A 258 11.75 11.83 21.75
CA LEU A 258 13.16 11.42 21.88
C LEU A 258 14.08 12.60 22.24
N GLN A 259 13.70 13.83 21.90
CA GLN A 259 14.48 15.04 22.25
C GLN A 259 14.42 15.38 23.74
N ASP A 260 13.47 14.82 24.48
CA ASP A 260 13.30 15.05 25.92
C ASP A 260 14.18 14.13 26.78
N ASN A 261 15.08 13.35 26.17
CA ASN A 261 15.84 12.29 26.83
C ASN A 261 14.94 11.31 27.61
N CYS A 262 13.89 10.81 26.94
CA CYS A 262 12.81 10.06 27.56
C CYS A 262 13.19 8.66 28.07
N GLY A 263 14.41 8.17 27.81
CA GLY A 263 14.77 6.78 28.03
C GLY A 263 13.89 5.85 27.19
N CYS A 264 13.47 4.71 27.74
CA CYS A 264 12.57 3.77 27.05
C CYS A 264 11.11 4.00 27.46
N LYS A 265 10.25 4.31 26.49
CA LYS A 265 8.81 4.53 26.68
C LYS A 265 7.99 3.74 25.67
N ALA A 266 6.87 3.17 26.10
CA ALA A 266 5.92 2.51 25.22
C ALA A 266 4.60 3.29 25.17
N TYR A 267 3.99 3.37 23.99
CA TYR A 267 2.68 4.01 23.78
C TYR A 267 1.83 3.19 22.84
N ASN A 268 0.54 3.10 23.15
CA ASN A 268 -0.47 2.59 22.26
C ASN A 268 -0.79 3.65 21.19
N LEU A 269 -0.75 3.24 19.91
CA LEU A 269 -1.32 4.03 18.83
C LEU A 269 -2.58 3.33 18.33
N GLY A 270 -3.71 3.74 18.90
CA GLY A 270 -5.06 3.29 18.57
C GLY A 270 -6.06 4.43 18.76
N THR A 271 -7.31 4.22 18.35
CA THR A 271 -8.39 5.20 18.47
C THR A 271 -9.13 5.08 19.81
N GLY A 272 -9.03 3.92 20.46
CA GLY A 272 -9.83 3.52 21.61
C GLY A 272 -11.25 3.06 21.27
N THR A 273 -11.58 2.95 19.98
CA THR A 273 -12.88 2.47 19.52
C THR A 273 -12.72 1.14 18.78
N GLY A 274 -13.32 0.08 19.31
CA GLY A 274 -13.39 -1.22 18.65
C GLY A 274 -14.54 -1.29 17.65
N TYR A 275 -14.28 -1.81 16.45
CA TYR A 275 -15.29 -2.19 15.47
C TYR A 275 -15.22 -3.67 15.13
N SER A 276 -16.36 -4.31 14.93
CA SER A 276 -16.48 -5.68 14.48
C SER A 276 -16.14 -5.86 13.00
N VAL A 277 -15.91 -7.10 12.57
CA VAL A 277 -15.73 -7.44 11.15
C VAL A 277 -16.93 -6.96 10.31
N LEU A 278 -18.15 -7.19 10.77
CA LEU A 278 -19.35 -6.81 10.02
C LEU A 278 -19.58 -5.30 10.00
N GLN A 279 -19.21 -4.58 11.06
CA GLN A 279 -19.22 -3.11 11.06
C GLN A 279 -18.25 -2.55 10.02
N MET A 280 -17.04 -3.12 9.93
CA MET A 280 -16.05 -2.75 8.91
C MET A 280 -16.56 -3.02 7.49
N VAL A 281 -17.16 -4.19 7.25
CA VAL A 281 -17.76 -4.52 5.95
C VAL A 281 -18.83 -3.51 5.57
N LYS A 282 -19.77 -3.20 6.47
CA LYS A 282 -20.83 -2.21 6.24
C LYS A 282 -20.26 -0.82 5.93
N ALA A 283 -19.23 -0.39 6.66
CA ALA A 283 -18.56 0.88 6.42
C ALA A 283 -17.89 0.92 5.03
N MET A 284 -17.25 -0.18 4.62
CA MET A 284 -16.67 -0.30 3.28
C MET A 284 -17.71 -0.38 2.16
N GLU A 285 -18.86 -1.04 2.38
CA GLU A 285 -19.96 -1.02 1.41
C GLU A 285 -20.47 0.41 1.20
N LYS A 286 -20.65 1.16 2.30
CA LYS A 286 -21.05 2.58 2.27
C LYS A 286 -20.02 3.43 1.53
N ALA A 287 -18.73 3.24 1.81
CA ALA A 287 -17.66 4.05 1.22
C ALA A 287 -17.42 3.75 -0.26
N SER A 288 -17.52 2.47 -0.67
CA SER A 288 -17.28 2.04 -2.05
C SER A 288 -18.51 2.09 -2.94
N GLY A 289 -19.71 2.09 -2.37
CA GLY A 289 -20.97 1.90 -3.09
C GLY A 289 -21.12 0.49 -3.69
N LYS A 290 -20.33 -0.48 -3.21
CA LYS A 290 -20.31 -1.86 -3.71
C LYS A 290 -20.78 -2.82 -2.61
N LYS A 291 -21.40 -3.91 -3.04
CA LYS A 291 -21.74 -5.02 -2.14
C LYS A 291 -20.52 -5.87 -1.88
N ILE A 292 -20.37 -6.34 -0.65
CA ILE A 292 -19.27 -7.20 -0.20
C ILE A 292 -19.88 -8.49 0.34
N PRO A 293 -20.02 -9.53 -0.50
CA PRO A 293 -20.51 -10.83 -0.06
C PRO A 293 -19.60 -11.40 1.04
N CYS A 294 -20.21 -11.97 2.07
CA CYS A 294 -19.50 -12.57 3.20
C CYS A 294 -19.92 -14.03 3.38
N GLN A 295 -18.97 -14.88 3.76
CA GLN A 295 -19.21 -16.26 4.14
C GLN A 295 -18.54 -16.54 5.49
N VAL A 296 -19.29 -17.12 6.43
CA VAL A 296 -18.73 -17.53 7.72
C VAL A 296 -17.79 -18.73 7.49
N ALA A 297 -16.62 -18.67 8.13
CA ALA A 297 -15.61 -19.71 8.16
C ALA A 297 -15.27 -20.04 9.63
N PRO A 298 -14.61 -21.18 9.91
CA PRO A 298 -14.14 -21.49 11.26
C PRO A 298 -13.26 -20.37 11.82
N ARG A 299 -13.17 -20.27 13.16
CA ARG A 299 -12.23 -19.34 13.82
C ARG A 299 -10.82 -19.60 13.33
N ARG A 300 -10.05 -18.53 13.18
CA ARG A 300 -8.64 -18.59 12.80
C ARG A 300 -7.79 -18.77 14.06
N ASP A 301 -6.85 -19.72 14.02
CA ASP A 301 -5.96 -20.00 15.15
C ASP A 301 -5.19 -18.74 15.58
N GLY A 302 -5.25 -18.45 16.89
CA GLY A 302 -4.59 -17.30 17.49
C GLY A 302 -5.36 -15.98 17.41
N ASP A 303 -6.56 -15.94 16.81
CA ASP A 303 -7.42 -14.74 16.88
C ASP A 303 -8.07 -14.58 18.27
N VAL A 304 -8.07 -13.34 18.75
CA VAL A 304 -8.75 -12.93 19.99
C VAL A 304 -10.14 -12.37 19.68
N ALA A 305 -11.06 -12.40 20.65
CA ALA A 305 -12.42 -11.90 20.48
C ALA A 305 -12.42 -10.37 20.24
N SER A 306 -11.91 -9.60 21.20
CA SER A 306 -11.91 -8.14 21.19
C SER A 306 -10.53 -7.59 21.54
N CYS A 307 -10.05 -6.58 20.80
CA CYS A 307 -8.80 -5.90 21.09
C CYS A 307 -8.88 -4.42 20.67
N TYR A 308 -8.88 -3.51 21.64
CA TYR A 308 -8.89 -2.07 21.40
C TYR A 308 -8.15 -1.27 22.47
N ALA A 309 -7.57 -0.14 22.06
CA ALA A 309 -6.61 0.59 22.86
C ALA A 309 -7.25 1.42 23.97
N ASP A 310 -6.48 1.72 25.00
CA ASP A 310 -6.64 2.95 25.77
C ASP A 310 -5.67 4.00 25.20
N PRO A 311 -6.15 5.10 24.58
CA PRO A 311 -5.28 6.07 23.93
C PRO A 311 -4.79 7.21 24.86
N ARG A 312 -5.11 7.17 26.16
CA ARG A 312 -4.86 8.29 27.09
C ARG A 312 -3.38 8.65 27.20
N THR A 313 -2.50 7.67 27.40
CA THR A 313 -1.06 7.91 27.58
C THR A 313 -0.44 8.60 26.37
N ALA A 314 -0.82 8.22 25.15
CA ALA A 314 -0.33 8.88 23.93
C ALA A 314 -0.86 10.33 23.82
N ALA A 315 -2.11 10.59 24.20
CA ALA A 315 -2.65 11.94 24.22
C ALA A 315 -1.95 12.84 25.25
N GLU A 316 -1.68 12.32 26.44
CA GLU A 316 -1.08 13.07 27.55
C GLU A 316 0.43 13.27 27.41
N GLU A 317 1.18 12.23 27.03
CA GLU A 317 2.65 12.26 27.02
C GLU A 317 3.28 12.56 25.65
N LEU A 318 2.61 12.22 24.54
CA LEU A 318 3.05 12.53 23.17
C LEU A 318 2.33 13.75 22.57
N GLY A 319 1.22 14.19 23.17
CA GLY A 319 0.36 15.21 22.56
C GLY A 319 -0.26 14.75 21.25
N TRP A 320 -0.48 13.44 21.10
CA TRP A 320 -0.98 12.82 19.87
C TRP A 320 -2.31 12.11 20.11
N LYS A 321 -3.23 12.24 19.16
CA LYS A 321 -4.51 11.53 19.14
C LYS A 321 -4.91 11.23 17.70
N ALA A 322 -5.53 10.09 17.45
CA ALA A 322 -6.13 9.80 16.16
C ALA A 322 -7.30 10.75 15.87
N GLU A 323 -7.34 11.32 14.66
CA GLU A 323 -8.31 12.33 14.23
C GLU A 323 -9.33 11.77 13.25
N PHE A 324 -8.96 10.73 12.49
CA PHE A 324 -9.82 10.18 11.46
C PHE A 324 -10.71 9.07 11.99
N ASP A 325 -12.00 9.16 11.65
CA ASP A 325 -13.00 8.14 12.00
C ASP A 325 -13.03 6.99 10.98
N LEU A 326 -13.86 5.97 11.28
CA LEU A 326 -14.03 4.80 10.43
C LEU A 326 -14.50 5.17 9.01
N GLU A 327 -15.41 6.14 8.88
CA GLU A 327 -15.91 6.57 7.57
C GLU A 327 -14.80 7.15 6.72
N ARG A 328 -13.93 7.97 7.30
CA ARG A 328 -12.76 8.53 6.62
C ARG A 328 -11.75 7.46 6.23
N MET A 329 -11.46 6.52 7.12
CA MET A 329 -10.57 5.38 6.83
C MET A 329 -11.07 4.57 5.63
N CYS A 330 -12.36 4.21 5.62
CA CYS A 330 -12.98 3.45 4.54
C CYS A 330 -13.02 4.24 3.22
N LYS A 331 -13.36 5.54 3.26
CA LYS A 331 -13.35 6.40 2.07
C LYS A 331 -11.96 6.53 1.46
N GLY A 332 -10.93 6.75 2.28
CA GLY A 332 -9.55 6.84 1.82
C GLY A 332 -9.07 5.54 1.16
N ASN A 333 -9.39 4.39 1.77
CA ASN A 333 -9.06 3.08 1.22
C ASN A 333 -9.80 2.79 -0.10
N ALA A 334 -11.11 3.06 -0.16
CA ALA A 334 -11.90 2.89 -1.38
C ALA A 334 -11.37 3.78 -2.51
N HIS A 335 -11.04 5.04 -2.21
CA HIS A 335 -10.46 5.97 -3.17
C HIS A 335 -9.12 5.46 -3.71
N GLN A 336 -8.18 5.09 -2.83
CA GLN A 336 -6.89 4.51 -3.23
C GLN A 336 -7.07 3.26 -4.09
N THR A 337 -7.96 2.34 -3.69
CA THR A 337 -8.22 1.12 -4.44
C THR A 337 -8.73 1.42 -5.85
N MET A 338 -9.61 2.41 -6.02
CA MET A 338 -10.07 2.84 -7.34
C MET A 338 -8.93 3.48 -8.17
N VAL A 339 -8.10 4.33 -7.55
CA VAL A 339 -6.98 5.01 -8.21
C VAL A 339 -5.92 4.00 -8.69
N LEU A 340 -5.53 3.04 -7.85
CA LEU A 340 -4.47 2.08 -8.17
C LEU A 340 -4.91 1.00 -9.16
N ASN A 341 -6.15 0.53 -9.11
CA ASN A 341 -6.65 -0.40 -10.13
C ASN A 341 -6.77 0.24 -11.51
N THR A 342 -7.10 1.53 -11.57
CA THR A 342 -7.03 2.27 -12.84
C THR A 342 -5.59 2.28 -13.36
N ALA A 343 -4.60 2.45 -12.49
CA ALA A 343 -3.21 2.60 -12.88
C ALA A 343 -2.51 1.32 -13.39
N ALA A 344 -2.90 0.10 -12.98
CA ALA A 344 -2.12 -1.12 -13.29
C ALA A 344 -2.57 -1.88 -14.56
N CYS A 345 -3.79 -2.43 -14.56
CA CYS A 345 -4.41 -3.13 -15.69
C CYS A 345 -5.93 -3.03 -15.57
N ILE A 346 -6.65 -2.87 -16.67
CA ILE A 346 -8.12 -2.91 -16.69
C ILE A 346 -8.57 -4.23 -17.32
N HIS A 347 -9.11 -5.15 -16.53
CA HIS A 347 -9.76 -6.36 -17.01
C HIS A 347 -11.22 -6.38 -16.56
N THR A 348 -12.18 -6.45 -17.48
CA THR A 348 -13.61 -6.51 -17.14
C THR A 348 -14.43 -7.28 -18.17
N VAL A 349 -15.53 -7.88 -17.75
CA VAL A 349 -16.51 -8.52 -18.67
C VAL A 349 -17.62 -7.56 -19.11
N ALA A 350 -17.76 -6.41 -18.46
CA ALA A 350 -18.75 -5.38 -18.76
C ALA A 350 -18.15 -4.21 -19.55
N SER A 351 -19.01 -3.35 -20.11
CA SER A 351 -18.56 -2.15 -20.83
C SER A 351 -17.80 -1.19 -19.92
N ILE A 352 -16.70 -0.62 -20.42
CA ILE A 352 -15.96 0.43 -19.74
C ILE A 352 -16.59 1.78 -20.14
N HIS A 353 -17.16 2.49 -19.18
CA HIS A 353 -17.69 3.85 -19.37
C HIS A 353 -16.99 4.83 -18.44
N THR A 354 -16.47 5.93 -18.99
CA THR A 354 -15.93 7.07 -18.22
C THR A 354 -16.73 8.34 -18.52
N ALA A 355 -16.92 9.17 -17.49
CA ALA A 355 -17.66 10.44 -17.61
C ALA A 355 -16.91 11.47 -18.47
N VAL A 356 -17.65 12.45 -18.99
CA VAL A 356 -17.12 13.60 -19.74
C VAL A 356 -16.02 14.25 -18.90
N HIS A 357 -14.78 14.27 -19.41
CA HIS A 357 -13.52 14.76 -18.80
C HIS A 357 -12.55 13.76 -18.14
N ILE A 358 -12.86 12.46 -18.05
CA ILE A 358 -11.90 11.48 -17.48
C ILE A 358 -11.26 10.63 -18.58
N CYS A 359 -9.95 10.79 -18.77
CA CYS A 359 -9.16 9.91 -19.63
C CYS A 359 -9.02 8.51 -19.01
N ILE A 360 -9.03 7.47 -19.85
CA ILE A 360 -8.72 6.12 -19.41
C ILE A 360 -7.20 5.94 -19.52
N HIS A 361 -6.53 5.74 -18.38
CA HIS A 361 -5.09 5.46 -18.31
C HIS A 361 -4.87 4.11 -17.66
N THR A 362 -4.00 3.28 -18.23
CA THR A 362 -3.44 2.07 -17.60
C THR A 362 -1.95 1.98 -17.90
N ALA A 363 -1.15 1.49 -16.94
CA ALA A 363 0.28 1.31 -17.10
C ALA A 363 0.69 0.01 -17.81
N ALA A 364 -0.23 -0.95 -17.98
CA ALA A 364 0.04 -2.18 -18.73
C ALA A 364 -1.01 -2.44 -19.82
N SER A 365 -2.14 -3.09 -19.52
CA SER A 365 -3.10 -3.52 -20.56
C SER A 365 -4.57 -3.20 -20.22
N MET A 366 -5.39 -3.07 -21.27
CA MET A 366 -6.85 -3.02 -21.18
C MET A 366 -7.47 -4.20 -21.94
N HIS A 367 -8.30 -4.98 -21.25
CA HIS A 367 -9.07 -6.07 -21.82
C HIS A 367 -10.53 -5.96 -21.36
N THR A 368 -11.46 -5.89 -22.31
CA THR A 368 -12.90 -6.03 -22.01
C THR A 368 -13.58 -7.03 -22.94
N ALA A 369 -14.54 -7.79 -22.39
CA ALA A 369 -15.42 -8.67 -23.19
C ALA A 369 -16.59 -7.91 -23.86
N ALA A 370 -16.81 -6.63 -23.53
CA ALA A 370 -17.85 -5.77 -24.08
C ALA A 370 -17.22 -4.53 -24.74
N SER A 371 -17.88 -3.36 -24.73
CA SER A 371 -17.39 -2.15 -25.42
C SER A 371 -16.57 -1.22 -24.51
N MET A 372 -15.69 -0.41 -25.11
CA MET A 372 -15.02 0.71 -24.44
C MET A 372 -15.58 2.04 -24.93
N HIS A 373 -16.05 2.88 -24.01
CA HIS A 373 -16.55 4.22 -24.29
C HIS A 373 -15.90 5.26 -23.39
N THR A 374 -15.28 6.28 -23.99
CA THR A 374 -14.84 7.48 -23.27
C THR A 374 -15.13 8.74 -24.07
N ALA A 375 -15.51 9.81 -23.36
CA ALA A 375 -15.65 11.14 -23.92
C ALA A 375 -14.31 11.92 -23.95
N ALA A 376 -13.21 11.33 -23.47
CA ALA A 376 -11.85 11.88 -23.49
C ALA A 376 -10.89 10.91 -24.21
N SER A 377 -9.58 10.96 -23.92
CA SER A 377 -8.57 10.09 -24.57
C SER A 377 -8.39 8.74 -23.87
N MET A 378 -7.96 7.73 -24.62
CA MET A 378 -7.50 6.44 -24.09
C MET A 378 -5.98 6.32 -24.22
N HIS A 379 -5.32 5.96 -23.11
CA HIS A 379 -3.87 5.77 -23.03
C HIS A 379 -3.57 4.40 -22.39
N THR A 380 -2.79 3.58 -23.09
CA THR A 380 -2.25 2.32 -22.55
C THR A 380 -0.77 2.22 -22.89
N ALA A 381 0.01 1.58 -22.02
CA ALA A 381 1.43 1.35 -22.30
C ALA A 381 1.65 0.14 -23.23
N ALA A 382 0.93 -0.97 -23.01
CA ALA A 382 1.15 -2.25 -23.70
C ALA A 382 0.04 -2.60 -24.72
N SER A 383 -1.18 -2.98 -24.29
CA SER A 383 -2.22 -3.48 -25.24
C SER A 383 -3.66 -3.05 -24.93
N MET A 384 -4.52 -3.07 -25.97
CA MET A 384 -5.97 -2.87 -25.88
C MET A 384 -6.70 -3.99 -26.65
N HIS A 385 -7.56 -4.72 -25.94
CA HIS A 385 -8.43 -5.75 -26.51
C HIS A 385 -9.89 -5.52 -26.11
N THR A 386 -10.79 -5.55 -27.09
CA THR A 386 -12.23 -5.61 -26.85
C THR A 386 -12.89 -6.62 -27.79
N ALA A 387 -13.84 -7.38 -27.26
CA ALA A 387 -14.66 -8.30 -28.06
C ALA A 387 -15.87 -7.63 -28.74
N ALA A 388 -16.06 -6.32 -28.57
CA ALA A 388 -17.11 -5.54 -29.23
C ALA A 388 -16.51 -4.30 -29.92
N SER A 389 -16.85 -3.09 -29.46
CA SER A 389 -16.48 -1.83 -30.11
C SER A 389 -15.64 -0.92 -29.21
N MET A 390 -14.79 -0.08 -29.81
CA MET A 390 -14.12 1.03 -29.11
C MET A 390 -14.59 2.38 -29.63
N HIS A 391 -15.01 3.26 -28.73
CA HIS A 391 -15.42 4.62 -29.03
C HIS A 391 -14.68 5.62 -28.13
N THR A 392 -13.96 6.56 -28.74
CA THR A 392 -13.40 7.73 -28.05
C THR A 392 -13.73 9.02 -28.81
N ALA A 393 -14.07 10.08 -28.07
CA ALA A 393 -14.34 11.39 -28.64
C ALA A 393 -13.08 12.23 -28.92
N VAL A 394 -11.89 11.79 -28.49
CA VAL A 394 -10.64 12.55 -28.69
C VAL A 394 -9.61 11.67 -29.40
N SER A 395 -8.66 11.05 -28.68
CA SER A 395 -7.56 10.30 -29.30
C SER A 395 -7.27 8.99 -28.59
N ILE A 396 -6.68 8.05 -29.32
CA ILE A 396 -6.10 6.81 -28.79
C ILE A 396 -4.58 6.90 -28.90
N HIS A 397 -3.88 6.69 -27.78
CA HIS A 397 -2.41 6.69 -27.73
C HIS A 397 -1.86 5.41 -27.11
N THR A 398 -0.82 4.83 -27.73
CA THR A 398 -0.09 3.64 -27.23
C THR A 398 1.42 3.87 -27.29
N ALA A 399 2.16 3.59 -26.21
CA ALA A 399 3.54 4.07 -26.04
C ALA A 399 4.65 3.06 -26.40
N VAL A 400 4.57 1.77 -26.04
CA VAL A 400 5.68 0.81 -26.27
C VAL A 400 5.18 -0.63 -26.44
N HIS A 401 5.45 -1.23 -27.61
CA HIS A 401 5.20 -2.64 -27.97
C HIS A 401 3.73 -3.18 -27.88
N ILE A 402 3.14 -3.43 -29.06
CA ILE A 402 2.18 -4.53 -29.42
C ILE A 402 0.62 -4.29 -29.36
N ARG A 403 -0.01 -4.49 -30.55
CA ARG A 403 -1.41 -4.88 -30.93
C ARG A 403 -2.65 -4.22 -30.29
N ILE A 404 -3.49 -3.61 -31.15
CA ILE A 404 -4.89 -3.29 -30.88
C ILE A 404 -5.78 -4.33 -31.58
N HIS A 405 -6.62 -5.05 -30.83
CA HIS A 405 -7.62 -5.98 -31.39
C HIS A 405 -9.04 -5.57 -31.01
N THR A 406 -9.91 -5.46 -32.01
CA THR A 406 -11.33 -5.17 -31.84
C THR A 406 -12.15 -6.09 -32.74
N ALA A 407 -13.13 -6.78 -32.19
CA ALA A 407 -13.93 -7.75 -32.96
C ALA A 407 -14.99 -7.07 -33.85
N ALA A 408 -15.51 -5.90 -33.49
CA ALA A 408 -16.48 -5.16 -34.31
C ALA A 408 -15.86 -3.92 -34.96
N SER A 409 -16.05 -2.72 -34.40
CA SER A 409 -15.59 -1.47 -35.00
C SER A 409 -14.83 -0.55 -34.02
N MET A 410 -13.97 0.30 -34.57
CA MET A 410 -13.23 1.32 -33.83
C MET A 410 -13.59 2.71 -34.37
N HIS A 411 -14.05 3.60 -33.49
CA HIS A 411 -14.45 4.97 -33.83
C HIS A 411 -13.68 5.97 -32.95
N THR A 412 -12.96 6.90 -33.60
CA THR A 412 -12.24 7.99 -32.92
C THR A 412 -12.51 9.31 -33.66
N VAL A 413 -12.79 10.39 -32.92
CA VAL A 413 -13.10 11.69 -33.55
C VAL A 413 -11.83 12.47 -33.95
N ALA A 414 -10.74 12.44 -33.17
CA ALA A 414 -9.49 13.11 -33.55
C ALA A 414 -8.50 12.13 -34.23
N SER A 415 -7.46 11.68 -33.53
CA SER A 415 -6.36 10.91 -34.17
C SER A 415 -6.02 9.62 -33.41
N ILE A 416 -5.50 8.63 -34.15
CA ILE A 416 -4.90 7.43 -33.59
C ILE A 416 -3.38 7.54 -33.77
N HIS A 417 -2.64 7.54 -32.67
CA HIS A 417 -1.17 7.62 -32.68
C HIS A 417 -0.55 6.37 -32.06
N THR A 418 0.30 5.70 -32.84
CA THR A 418 0.99 4.47 -32.44
C THR A 418 2.48 4.58 -32.81
N VAL A 419 3.38 4.35 -31.85
CA VAL A 419 4.84 4.52 -32.05
C VAL A 419 5.54 3.14 -32.05
N VAL A 420 6.29 2.87 -33.14
CA VAL A 420 7.24 1.75 -33.39
C VAL A 420 6.70 0.30 -33.25
N HIS A 421 6.72 -0.46 -34.36
CA HIS A 421 6.39 -1.90 -34.50
C HIS A 421 4.97 -2.35 -34.05
N ILE A 422 3.88 -1.87 -34.69
CA ILE A 422 2.49 -2.09 -34.22
C ILE A 422 1.52 -2.64 -35.30
N ARG A 423 0.77 -3.72 -35.02
CA ARG A 423 -0.34 -4.24 -35.84
C ARG A 423 -1.71 -3.81 -35.30
N ILE A 424 -2.56 -3.20 -36.12
CA ILE A 424 -3.99 -2.96 -35.80
C ILE A 424 -4.82 -4.05 -36.49
N HIS A 425 -5.64 -4.79 -35.74
CA HIS A 425 -6.54 -5.81 -36.27
C HIS A 425 -7.98 -5.51 -35.85
N THR A 426 -8.84 -5.17 -36.80
CA THR A 426 -10.28 -4.99 -36.57
C THR A 426 -11.07 -5.90 -37.50
N ALA A 427 -12.09 -6.58 -36.98
CA ALA A 427 -12.86 -7.55 -37.78
C ALA A 427 -14.02 -6.93 -38.59
N ALA A 428 -14.39 -5.66 -38.38
CA ALA A 428 -15.32 -4.94 -39.26
C ALA A 428 -14.71 -3.65 -39.84
N SER A 429 -14.77 -2.51 -39.12
CA SER A 429 -14.36 -1.21 -39.69
C SER A 429 -13.60 -0.30 -38.72
N ILE A 430 -12.72 0.53 -39.27
CA ILE A 430 -12.04 1.62 -38.56
C ILE A 430 -12.50 2.95 -39.14
N HIS A 431 -13.03 3.83 -38.29
CA HIS A 431 -13.44 5.18 -38.65
C HIS A 431 -12.70 6.20 -37.79
N THR A 432 -12.00 7.13 -38.43
CA THR A 432 -11.30 8.24 -37.75
C THR A 432 -11.59 9.57 -38.46
N ALA A 433 -11.93 10.63 -37.71
CA ALA A 433 -12.31 11.92 -38.32
C ALA A 433 -11.12 12.86 -38.60
N ALA A 434 -9.91 12.58 -38.09
CA ALA A 434 -8.68 13.30 -38.49
C ALA A 434 -7.65 12.38 -39.16
N SER A 435 -6.61 11.93 -38.45
CA SER A 435 -5.50 11.17 -39.05
C SER A 435 -5.14 9.89 -38.28
N ILE A 436 -4.64 8.90 -39.01
CA ILE A 436 -4.06 7.67 -38.44
C ILE A 436 -2.54 7.70 -38.70
N HIS A 437 -1.75 7.63 -37.63
CA HIS A 437 -0.29 7.54 -37.70
C HIS A 437 0.18 6.23 -37.05
N THR A 438 0.78 5.35 -37.87
CA THR A 438 1.31 4.07 -37.41
C THR A 438 2.67 3.74 -38.02
N ALA A 439 3.53 3.08 -37.25
CA ALA A 439 4.83 2.62 -37.73
C ALA A 439 4.83 1.17 -38.26
N ALA A 440 3.70 0.44 -38.25
CA ALA A 440 3.62 -0.88 -38.89
C ALA A 440 2.24 -1.23 -39.50
N SER A 441 1.97 -2.52 -39.79
CA SER A 441 0.89 -2.95 -40.71
C SER A 441 -0.52 -2.87 -40.12
N MET A 442 -1.50 -2.49 -40.93
CA MET A 442 -2.92 -2.46 -40.53
C MET A 442 -3.72 -3.53 -41.28
N HIS A 443 -4.61 -4.22 -40.56
CA HIS A 443 -5.51 -5.24 -41.11
C HIS A 443 -6.96 -4.95 -40.70
N THR A 444 -7.83 -4.80 -41.69
CA THR A 444 -9.29 -4.70 -41.48
C THR A 444 -10.01 -5.65 -42.44
N ALA A 445 -11.13 -6.23 -42.01
CA ALA A 445 -11.87 -7.20 -42.81
C ALA A 445 -13.03 -6.62 -43.63
N ALA A 446 -13.48 -5.37 -43.38
CA ALA A 446 -14.53 -4.75 -44.20
C ALA A 446 -14.12 -3.37 -44.78
N SER A 447 -13.85 -2.35 -43.95
CA SER A 447 -13.49 -1.02 -44.48
C SER A 447 -12.64 -0.16 -43.53
N MET A 448 -11.97 0.85 -44.10
CA MET A 448 -11.22 1.86 -43.36
C MET A 448 -11.54 3.24 -43.93
N HIS A 449 -12.03 4.15 -43.09
CA HIS A 449 -12.37 5.52 -43.47
C HIS A 449 -11.61 6.52 -42.59
N THR A 450 -10.84 7.40 -43.23
CA THR A 450 -10.21 8.58 -42.60
C THR A 450 -10.67 9.83 -43.34
N ALA A 451 -10.85 10.96 -42.65
CA ALA A 451 -11.22 12.21 -43.31
C ALA A 451 -10.01 13.05 -43.77
N ALA A 452 -8.83 12.90 -43.15
CA ALA A 452 -7.65 13.70 -43.49
C ALA A 452 -6.50 12.88 -44.11
N SER A 453 -5.80 12.04 -43.33
CA SER A 453 -4.65 11.28 -43.84
C SER A 453 -4.40 9.96 -43.11
N ILE A 454 -3.78 9.00 -43.81
CA ILE A 454 -3.20 7.77 -43.23
C ILE A 454 -1.70 7.78 -43.52
N HIS A 455 -0.88 7.70 -42.47
CA HIS A 455 0.57 7.53 -42.59
C HIS A 455 0.97 6.20 -41.95
N THR A 456 1.44 5.25 -42.77
CA THR A 456 2.04 4.00 -42.30
C THR A 456 3.46 3.84 -42.82
N ALA A 457 4.35 3.29 -42.00
CA ALA A 457 5.71 2.91 -42.41
C ALA A 457 5.81 1.47 -42.98
N ALA A 458 4.70 0.70 -43.05
CA ALA A 458 4.66 -0.68 -43.54
C ALA A 458 3.50 -0.92 -44.53
N SER A 459 2.69 -1.99 -44.37
CA SER A 459 1.63 -2.39 -45.31
C SER A 459 0.20 -2.19 -44.77
N ILE A 460 -0.76 -1.92 -45.66
CA ILE A 460 -2.21 -1.89 -45.35
C ILE A 460 -2.86 -3.07 -46.06
N HIS A 461 -3.64 -3.87 -45.33
CA HIS A 461 -4.41 -4.98 -45.87
C HIS A 461 -5.89 -4.81 -45.51
N THR A 462 -6.71 -4.61 -46.53
CA THR A 462 -8.17 -4.63 -46.46
C THR A 462 -8.65 -5.86 -47.20
N ALA A 463 -9.43 -6.75 -46.55
CA ALA A 463 -10.14 -7.77 -47.30
C ALA A 463 -11.18 -7.07 -48.19
N ALA A 464 -11.19 -7.41 -49.48
CA ALA A 464 -12.22 -6.96 -50.41
C ALA A 464 -13.49 -7.78 -50.22
#